data_AF-A0A935PDU2-F1
#
_entry.id   AF-A0A935PDU2-F1
#
_cell.length_a   1.000
_cell.length_b   1.000
_cell.length_c   1.000
_cell.angle_alpha   90.00
_cell.angle_beta   90.00
_cell.angle_gamma   90.00
#
_symmetry.space_group_name_H-M   'P 1'
#
loop_
_entity.id
_entity.type
_entity.pdbx_description
1 polymer ?
#
loop_
_entity_poly.entity_id
_entity_poly.type
_entity_poly.pdbx_seq_one_letter_code
_entity_poly.pdbx_strand_id
1 'polypeptide(L)'
;MQVPTTLLAQVDSSIGGKTGVDTGAGKNLLGTFHQPKAVFIDLAFLETLPQREFTSGLAEIVKYGIIEDPDLLAALEDNAGALQGRNPAVLERVVSSSCRIKKGIVEIDETEKGLRRILNFGHTVGHAVETESGYAVSHGEAVAMGMAAAVVISERLRYLSAEDRDRIESAIERMGLPRRVPRDLDAGGILARMGKDKKKEDGRIHFVLLKKPGMPFVNGGVPLELVRETIEAMQT
;
A
#
# COMPACT_ATOMS: atom_id res chain seq x y z
N MET A 1 -10.54 22.40 2.16
CA MET A 1 -11.45 21.40 2.73
C MET A 1 -11.42 20.21 1.81
N GLN A 2 -11.51 18.99 2.32
CA GLN A 2 -11.63 17.77 1.51
C GLN A 2 -12.85 16.96 1.94
N VAL A 3 -13.55 16.37 0.97
CA VAL A 3 -14.71 15.51 1.17
C VAL A 3 -14.48 14.23 0.34
N PRO A 4 -13.66 13.30 0.84
CA PRO A 4 -13.30 12.08 0.11
C PRO A 4 -14.49 11.12 -0.01
N THR A 5 -14.78 10.68 -1.24
CA THR A 5 -15.92 9.81 -1.57
C THR A 5 -15.53 8.38 -1.93
N THR A 6 -14.22 8.07 -2.00
CA THR A 6 -13.71 6.71 -2.18
C THR A 6 -13.04 6.23 -0.90
N LEU A 7 -13.05 4.92 -0.65
CA LEU A 7 -12.41 4.36 0.55
C LEU A 7 -10.92 4.71 0.59
N LEU A 8 -10.23 4.60 -0.54
CA LEU A 8 -8.82 4.98 -0.69
C LEU A 8 -8.59 6.44 -0.27
N ALA A 9 -9.43 7.35 -0.75
CA ALA A 9 -9.30 8.76 -0.40
C ALA A 9 -9.59 9.03 1.07
N GLN A 10 -10.56 8.32 1.66
CA GLN A 10 -10.95 8.47 3.06
C GLN A 10 -9.85 8.03 4.03
N VAL A 11 -9.15 6.93 3.72
CA VAL A 11 -8.15 6.35 4.63
C VAL A 11 -6.73 6.82 4.36
N ASP A 12 -6.43 7.21 3.11
CA ASP A 12 -5.08 7.57 2.70
C ASP A 12 -5.03 8.99 2.11
N SER A 13 -5.43 9.21 0.86
CA SER A 13 -5.01 10.42 0.12
C SER A 13 -5.51 11.75 0.70
N SER A 14 -6.58 11.75 1.51
CA SER A 14 -7.07 12.98 2.14
C SER A 14 -6.24 13.44 3.36
N ILE A 15 -5.29 12.62 3.82
CA ILE A 15 -4.50 12.90 5.02
C ILE A 15 -3.02 13.06 4.63
N GLY A 16 -2.39 14.12 5.13
CA GLY A 16 -0.94 14.32 5.01
C GLY A 16 -0.47 15.32 3.95
N GLY A 17 -1.36 16.17 3.44
CA GLY A 17 -1.03 17.41 2.73
C GLY A 17 -0.32 17.29 1.39
N LYS A 18 0.07 16.09 0.96
CA LYS A 18 0.74 15.88 -0.33
C LYS A 18 -0.28 16.07 -1.46
N THR A 19 -0.12 17.15 -2.22
CA THR A 19 -0.93 17.46 -3.40
C THR A 19 -0.05 17.38 -4.64
N GLY A 20 -0.61 16.93 -5.76
CA GLY A 20 0.13 16.82 -7.01
C GLY A 20 -0.78 16.66 -8.21
N VAL A 21 -0.23 16.93 -9.39
CA VAL A 21 -0.86 16.66 -10.69
C VAL A 21 0.10 15.87 -11.57
N ASP A 22 -0.48 15.05 -12.45
CA ASP A 22 0.26 14.30 -13.45
C ASP A 22 0.68 15.22 -14.60
N THR A 23 1.81 14.87 -15.22
CA THR A 23 2.31 15.54 -16.43
C THR A 23 2.68 14.48 -17.46
N GLY A 24 2.88 14.88 -18.73
CA GLY A 24 3.36 13.94 -19.75
C GLY A 24 4.71 13.29 -19.43
N ALA A 25 5.47 13.86 -18.48
CA ALA A 25 6.75 13.32 -18.01
C ALA A 25 6.59 12.31 -16.85
N GLY A 26 5.41 12.20 -16.23
CA GLY A 26 5.15 11.26 -15.14
C GLY A 26 4.11 11.73 -14.12
N LYS A 27 3.77 10.81 -13.21
CA LYS A 27 2.76 11.01 -12.16
C LYS A 27 3.24 11.95 -11.04
N ASN A 28 2.34 12.79 -10.53
CA ASN A 28 2.53 13.67 -9.36
C ASN A 28 3.83 14.51 -9.37
N LEU A 29 4.32 14.92 -10.55
CA LEU A 29 5.61 15.61 -10.69
C LEU A 29 5.56 17.10 -10.28
N LEU A 30 4.38 17.71 -10.31
CA LEU A 30 4.16 19.09 -9.89
C LEU A 30 3.19 19.08 -8.72
N GLY A 31 3.61 19.59 -7.56
CA GLY A 31 2.84 19.45 -6.34
C GLY A 31 3.36 20.30 -5.18
N THR A 32 2.61 20.30 -4.08
CA THR A 32 2.95 21.01 -2.84
C THR A 32 2.58 20.17 -1.62
N PHE A 33 3.23 20.43 -0.49
CA PHE A 33 2.72 20.00 0.82
C PHE A 33 1.81 21.11 1.36
N HIS A 34 0.50 20.91 1.29
CA HIS A 34 -0.52 21.85 1.72
C HIS A 34 -1.64 21.10 2.48
N GLN A 35 -1.73 21.31 3.79
CA GLN A 35 -2.73 20.66 4.63
C GLN A 35 -4.13 21.23 4.38
N PRO A 36 -5.18 20.39 4.28
CA PRO A 36 -6.55 20.89 4.24
C PRO A 36 -6.94 21.46 5.60
N LYS A 37 -7.80 22.49 5.61
CA LYS A 37 -8.37 23.04 6.86
C LYS A 37 -9.20 22.01 7.66
N ALA A 38 -9.84 21.07 6.96
CA ALA A 38 -10.58 19.95 7.52
C ALA A 38 -10.86 18.89 6.43
N VAL A 39 -11.09 17.67 6.89
CA VAL A 39 -11.50 16.50 6.09
C VAL A 39 -12.83 15.99 6.65
N PHE A 40 -13.83 15.80 5.79
CA PHE A 40 -15.15 15.27 6.17
C PHE A 40 -15.37 13.93 5.49
N ILE A 41 -15.45 12.87 6.28
CA ILE A 41 -15.66 11.50 5.80
C ILE A 41 -17.09 11.11 6.12
N ASP A 42 -17.87 10.83 5.07
CA ASP A 42 -19.19 10.22 5.18
C ASP A 42 -19.13 8.83 4.54
N LEU A 43 -19.42 7.79 5.33
CA LEU A 43 -19.36 6.41 4.87
C LEU A 43 -20.50 6.08 3.90
N ALA A 44 -21.58 6.87 3.87
CA ALA A 44 -22.68 6.67 2.93
C ALA A 44 -22.22 6.80 1.46
N PHE A 45 -21.16 7.57 1.18
CA PHE A 45 -20.57 7.61 -0.16
C PHE A 45 -20.08 6.23 -0.63
N LEU A 46 -19.66 5.37 0.29
CA LEU A 46 -19.19 4.03 -0.02
C LEU A 46 -20.31 3.09 -0.46
N GLU A 47 -21.60 3.41 -0.24
CA GLU A 47 -22.71 2.55 -0.68
C GLU A 47 -22.78 2.43 -2.21
N THR A 48 -22.43 3.52 -2.92
CA THR A 48 -22.46 3.58 -4.39
C THR A 48 -21.11 3.31 -5.04
N LEU A 49 -20.05 3.15 -4.25
CA LEU A 49 -18.70 2.95 -4.75
C LEU A 49 -18.58 1.60 -5.48
N PRO A 50 -18.02 1.55 -6.70
CA PRO A 50 -17.79 0.28 -7.38
C PRO A 50 -16.94 -0.67 -6.53
N GLN A 51 -17.25 -1.97 -6.59
CA GLN A 51 -16.58 -2.97 -5.74
C GLN A 51 -15.06 -2.97 -5.91
N ARG A 52 -14.56 -2.80 -7.15
CA ARG A 52 -13.13 -2.73 -7.43
C ARG A 52 -12.46 -1.55 -6.72
N GLU A 53 -13.09 -0.38 -6.70
CA GLU A 53 -12.58 0.81 -6.01
C GLU A 53 -12.64 0.68 -4.49
N PHE A 54 -13.69 0.03 -3.98
CA PHE A 54 -13.80 -0.30 -2.56
C PHE A 54 -12.66 -1.25 -2.13
N THR A 55 -12.46 -2.34 -2.87
CA THR A 55 -11.35 -3.28 -2.62
C THR A 55 -9.99 -2.59 -2.75
N SER A 56 -9.82 -1.68 -3.72
CA SER A 56 -8.59 -0.88 -3.86
C SER A 56 -8.26 -0.09 -2.57
N GLY A 57 -9.28 0.52 -1.93
CA GLY A 57 -9.10 1.20 -0.65
C GLY A 57 -8.74 0.28 0.52
N LEU A 58 -9.22 -0.98 0.53
CA LEU A 58 -8.87 -1.95 1.57
C LEU A 58 -7.38 -2.27 1.59
N ALA A 59 -6.68 -2.18 0.45
CA ALA A 59 -5.24 -2.42 0.39
C ALA A 59 -4.45 -1.50 1.34
N GLU A 60 -4.84 -0.22 1.44
CA GLU A 60 -4.18 0.71 2.35
C GLU A 60 -4.53 0.45 3.81
N ILE A 61 -5.75 -0.01 4.10
CA ILE A 61 -6.14 -0.40 5.46
C ILE A 61 -5.34 -1.62 5.93
N VAL A 62 -5.22 -2.63 5.06
CA VAL A 62 -4.35 -3.80 5.28
C VAL A 62 -2.90 -3.36 5.52
N LYS A 63 -2.39 -2.43 4.69
CA LYS A 63 -1.05 -1.86 4.87
C LYS A 63 -0.87 -1.27 6.27
N TYR A 64 -1.79 -0.45 6.76
CA TYR A 64 -1.69 0.12 8.12
C TYR A 64 -1.66 -0.95 9.20
N GLY A 65 -2.48 -1.99 9.08
CA GLY A 65 -2.46 -3.12 10.00
C GLY A 65 -1.13 -3.86 10.00
N ILE A 66 -0.51 -4.02 8.83
CA ILE A 66 0.80 -4.68 8.70
C ILE A 66 1.93 -3.82 9.28
N ILE A 67 1.94 -2.51 9.03
CA ILE A 67 3.09 -1.66 9.35
C ILE A 67 3.02 -1.00 10.72
N GLU A 68 1.85 -0.84 11.33
CA GLU A 68 1.73 -0.08 12.58
C GLU A 68 0.85 -0.78 13.61
N ASP A 69 -0.29 -1.35 13.20
CA ASP A 69 -1.33 -1.78 14.13
C ASP A 69 -1.74 -3.25 13.91
N PRO A 70 -1.05 -4.22 14.55
CA PRO A 70 -1.41 -5.64 14.47
C PRO A 70 -2.83 -5.96 14.97
N ASP A 71 -3.41 -5.12 15.82
CA ASP A 71 -4.81 -5.29 16.28
C ASP A 71 -5.79 -4.87 15.19
N LEU A 72 -5.46 -3.84 14.39
CA LEU A 72 -6.19 -3.54 13.16
C LEU A 72 -6.09 -4.71 12.18
N LEU A 73 -4.90 -5.30 11.99
CA LEU A 73 -4.74 -6.47 11.12
C LEU A 73 -5.63 -7.64 11.59
N ALA A 74 -5.64 -7.96 12.88
CA ALA A 74 -6.51 -8.97 13.45
C ALA A 74 -8.01 -8.63 13.24
N ALA A 75 -8.39 -7.36 13.44
CA ALA A 75 -9.76 -6.92 13.19
C ALA A 75 -10.19 -7.10 11.73
N LEU A 76 -9.29 -6.88 10.76
CA LEU A 76 -9.56 -7.15 9.34
C LEU A 76 -9.75 -8.65 9.09
N GLU A 77 -8.88 -9.48 9.66
CA GLU A 77 -8.94 -10.94 9.54
C GLU A 77 -10.27 -11.50 10.08
N ASP A 78 -10.72 -11.01 11.24
CA ASP A 78 -11.95 -11.46 11.91
C ASP A 78 -13.23 -10.94 11.25
N ASN A 79 -13.17 -9.78 10.57
CA ASN A 79 -14.34 -9.09 10.02
C ASN A 79 -14.37 -9.06 8.48
N ALA A 80 -13.60 -9.91 7.80
CA ALA A 80 -13.51 -9.93 6.34
C ALA A 80 -14.87 -9.96 5.63
N GLY A 81 -15.77 -10.86 6.04
CA GLY A 81 -17.11 -10.96 5.47
C GLY A 81 -17.96 -9.71 5.73
N ALA A 82 -17.85 -9.11 6.93
CA ALA A 82 -18.56 -7.87 7.26
C ALA A 82 -18.03 -6.67 6.47
N LEU A 83 -16.73 -6.61 6.19
CA LEU A 83 -16.11 -5.58 5.35
C LEU A 83 -16.54 -5.74 3.88
N GLN A 84 -16.54 -6.95 3.35
CA GLN A 84 -17.04 -7.23 2.00
C GLN A 84 -18.52 -6.84 1.86
N GLY A 85 -19.32 -7.09 2.91
CA GLY A 85 -20.71 -6.65 3.01
C GLY A 85 -20.90 -5.17 3.38
N ARG A 86 -19.82 -4.38 3.47
CA ARG A 86 -19.82 -2.94 3.82
C ARG A 86 -20.59 -2.64 5.11
N ASN A 87 -20.44 -3.48 6.13
CA ASN A 87 -21.08 -3.28 7.42
C ASN A 87 -20.67 -1.91 8.01
N PRO A 88 -21.63 -1.02 8.32
CA PRO A 88 -21.31 0.36 8.73
C PRO A 88 -20.44 0.45 9.99
N ALA A 89 -20.73 -0.35 11.02
CA ALA A 89 -19.99 -0.32 12.28
C ALA A 89 -18.55 -0.82 12.12
N VAL A 90 -18.34 -1.87 11.31
CA VAL A 90 -16.99 -2.36 11.02
C VAL A 90 -16.23 -1.35 10.16
N LEU A 91 -16.88 -0.76 9.15
CA LEU A 91 -16.29 0.27 8.29
C LEU A 91 -15.84 1.50 9.08
N GLU A 92 -16.71 2.02 9.94
CA GLU A 92 -16.38 3.18 10.80
C GLU A 92 -15.16 2.91 11.66
N ARG A 93 -15.09 1.72 12.27
CA ARG A 93 -13.94 1.32 13.09
C ARG A 93 -12.65 1.29 12.26
N VAL A 94 -12.63 0.60 11.12
CA VAL A 94 -11.39 0.44 10.33
C VAL A 94 -10.95 1.74 9.65
N VAL A 95 -11.89 2.57 9.18
CA VAL A 95 -11.60 3.88 8.59
C VAL A 95 -11.06 4.83 9.66
N SER A 96 -11.68 4.88 10.84
CA SER A 96 -11.23 5.70 11.97
C SER A 96 -9.82 5.31 12.44
N SER A 97 -9.54 4.00 12.58
CA SER A 97 -8.20 3.52 12.92
C SER A 97 -7.16 3.88 11.85
N SER A 98 -7.49 3.69 10.57
CA SER A 98 -6.60 4.07 9.46
C SER A 98 -6.26 5.55 9.46
N CYS A 99 -7.27 6.41 9.67
CA CYS A 99 -7.08 7.85 9.77
C CYS A 99 -6.16 8.21 10.95
N ARG A 100 -6.36 7.58 12.12
CA ARG A 100 -5.54 7.79 13.31
C ARG A 100 -4.07 7.42 13.06
N ILE A 101 -3.84 6.27 12.44
CA ILE A 101 -2.49 5.78 12.09
C ILE A 101 -1.81 6.74 11.12
N LYS A 102 -2.47 7.06 9.99
CA LYS A 102 -1.87 7.96 9.00
C LYS A 102 -1.61 9.35 9.55
N LYS A 103 -2.55 9.90 10.33
CA LYS A 103 -2.37 11.19 11.02
C LYS A 103 -1.14 11.15 11.93
N GLY A 104 -1.00 10.13 12.78
CA GLY A 104 0.13 10.01 13.71
C GLY A 104 1.48 9.96 12.99
N ILE A 105 1.57 9.17 11.91
CA ILE A 105 2.80 9.08 11.11
C ILE A 105 3.12 10.41 10.41
N VAL A 106 2.11 11.09 9.86
CA VAL A 106 2.25 12.41 9.24
C VAL A 106 2.66 13.49 10.24
N GLU A 107 2.10 13.48 11.46
CA GLU A 107 2.45 14.44 12.52
C GLU A 107 3.91 14.31 12.94
N ILE A 108 4.47 13.10 12.90
CA ILE A 108 5.88 12.85 13.18
C ILE A 108 6.78 13.27 12.01
N ASP A 109 6.36 13.03 10.76
CA ASP A 109 7.15 13.34 9.57
C ASP A 109 6.25 13.80 8.41
N GLU A 110 5.99 15.11 8.37
CA GLU A 110 5.08 15.70 7.38
C GLU A 110 5.65 15.62 5.95
N THR A 111 6.97 15.67 5.77
CA THR A 111 7.58 15.82 4.43
C THR A 111 8.14 14.51 3.85
N GLU A 112 7.88 13.38 4.48
CA GLU A 112 8.28 12.03 3.99
C GLU A 112 9.81 11.84 3.92
N LYS A 113 10.56 12.50 4.81
CA LYS A 113 12.04 12.43 4.80
C LYS A 113 12.60 11.37 5.73
N GLY A 114 11.82 10.87 6.69
CA GLY A 114 12.22 9.90 7.70
C GLY A 114 11.15 8.81 7.90
N LEU A 115 10.51 8.80 9.07
CA LEU A 115 9.56 7.75 9.48
C LEU A 115 8.45 7.53 8.46
N ARG A 116 7.89 8.58 7.86
CA ARG A 116 6.73 8.46 6.96
C ARG A 116 7.03 7.63 5.71
N ARG A 117 8.31 7.34 5.40
CA ARG A 117 8.69 6.36 4.38
C ARG A 117 8.07 4.98 4.61
N ILE A 118 7.74 4.57 5.84
CA ILE A 118 7.09 3.27 6.11
C ILE A 118 5.72 3.14 5.42
N LEU A 119 5.04 4.25 5.13
CA LEU A 119 3.79 4.26 4.38
C LEU A 119 3.96 3.76 2.93
N ASN A 120 5.20 3.65 2.44
CA ASN A 120 5.52 3.07 1.14
C ASN A 120 5.64 1.54 1.17
N PHE A 121 5.23 0.85 2.24
CA PHE A 121 5.16 -0.59 2.24
C PHE A 121 4.31 -1.10 1.05
N GLY A 122 4.88 -2.01 0.28
CA GLY A 122 4.34 -2.49 -1.00
C GLY A 122 4.47 -1.54 -2.20
N HIS A 123 4.68 -0.24 -2.00
CA HIS A 123 4.60 0.74 -3.10
C HIS A 123 5.77 0.63 -4.10
N THR A 124 6.94 0.16 -3.68
CA THR A 124 8.12 0.07 -4.57
C THR A 124 7.88 -0.91 -5.74
N VAL A 125 7.36 -2.11 -5.45
CA VAL A 125 6.97 -3.06 -6.50
C VAL A 125 5.60 -2.68 -7.08
N GLY A 126 4.66 -2.21 -6.24
CA GLY A 126 3.32 -1.85 -6.68
C GLY A 126 3.29 -0.77 -7.75
N HIS A 127 3.98 0.36 -7.57
CA HIS A 127 4.03 1.41 -8.61
C HIS A 127 4.65 0.91 -9.91
N ALA A 128 5.61 -0.02 -9.83
CA ALA A 128 6.23 -0.61 -11.01
C ALA A 128 5.27 -1.53 -11.76
N VAL A 129 4.50 -2.35 -11.04
CA VAL A 129 3.40 -3.16 -11.60
C VAL A 129 2.33 -2.27 -12.24
N GLU A 130 1.91 -1.23 -11.53
CA GLU A 130 0.90 -0.27 -12.01
C GLU A 130 1.36 0.36 -13.35
N THR A 131 2.60 0.85 -13.39
CA THR A 131 3.18 1.49 -14.58
C THR A 131 3.41 0.49 -15.72
N GLU A 132 3.88 -0.71 -15.43
CA GLU A 132 4.15 -1.73 -16.44
C GLU A 132 2.85 -2.28 -17.05
N SER A 133 1.78 -2.37 -16.26
CA SER A 133 0.45 -2.73 -16.75
C SER A 133 -0.23 -1.65 -17.60
N GLY A 134 0.41 -0.49 -17.80
CA GLY A 134 -0.23 0.66 -18.45
C GLY A 134 -1.47 1.15 -17.70
N TYR A 135 -1.46 1.04 -16.36
CA TYR A 135 -2.57 1.39 -15.48
C TYR A 135 -3.85 0.52 -15.63
N ALA A 136 -3.71 -0.69 -16.19
CA ALA A 136 -4.80 -1.66 -16.20
C ALA A 136 -5.04 -2.28 -14.81
N VAL A 137 -3.98 -2.43 -14.01
CA VAL A 137 -4.03 -2.81 -12.59
C VAL A 137 -4.29 -1.55 -11.77
N SER A 138 -5.29 -1.59 -10.88
CA SER A 138 -5.62 -0.47 -9.99
C SER A 138 -4.55 -0.27 -8.92
N HIS A 139 -4.48 0.93 -8.33
CA HIS A 139 -3.50 1.24 -7.28
C HIS A 139 -3.52 0.22 -6.13
N GLY A 140 -4.69 -0.10 -5.57
CA GLY A 140 -4.77 -1.04 -4.46
C GLY A 140 -4.42 -2.49 -4.83
N GLU A 141 -4.76 -2.93 -6.05
CA GLU A 141 -4.32 -4.24 -6.55
C GLU A 141 -2.78 -4.29 -6.66
N ALA A 142 -2.17 -3.22 -7.19
CA ALA A 142 -0.72 -3.14 -7.34
C ALA A 142 -0.01 -3.03 -5.98
N VAL A 143 -0.53 -2.24 -5.04
CA VAL A 143 -0.02 -2.15 -3.67
C VAL A 143 -0.12 -3.50 -2.97
N ALA A 144 -1.23 -4.25 -3.13
CA ALA A 144 -1.38 -5.58 -2.55
C ALA A 144 -0.35 -6.59 -3.08
N MET A 145 -0.14 -6.65 -4.41
CA MET A 145 0.94 -7.44 -5.01
C MET A 145 2.30 -7.00 -4.50
N GLY A 146 2.52 -5.69 -4.36
CA GLY A 146 3.77 -5.16 -3.82
C GLY A 146 3.99 -5.52 -2.35
N MET A 147 2.95 -5.52 -1.52
CA MET A 147 3.02 -5.97 -0.13
C MET A 147 3.38 -7.46 -0.05
N ALA A 148 2.76 -8.29 -0.90
CA ALA A 148 3.09 -9.71 -1.02
C ALA A 148 4.57 -9.92 -1.41
N ALA A 149 5.08 -9.15 -2.38
CA ALA A 149 6.50 -9.19 -2.74
C ALA A 149 7.39 -8.75 -1.57
N ALA A 150 7.03 -7.68 -0.85
CA ALA A 150 7.80 -7.18 0.28
C ALA A 150 7.89 -8.19 1.45
N VAL A 151 6.82 -8.94 1.75
CA VAL A 151 6.86 -9.99 2.80
C VAL A 151 7.67 -11.20 2.35
N VAL A 152 7.59 -11.62 1.08
CA VAL A 152 8.44 -12.70 0.53
C VAL A 152 9.91 -12.30 0.57
N ILE A 153 10.25 -11.07 0.17
CA ILE A 153 11.62 -10.55 0.26
C ILE A 153 12.08 -10.50 1.73
N SER A 154 11.22 -10.06 2.65
CA SER A 154 11.54 -10.00 4.08
C SER A 154 11.84 -11.39 4.66
N GLU A 155 11.07 -12.41 4.25
CA GLU A 155 11.27 -13.81 4.65
C GLU A 155 12.57 -14.39 4.06
N ARG A 156 12.81 -14.22 2.75
CA ARG A 156 14.03 -14.70 2.08
C ARG A 156 15.30 -14.06 2.64
N LEU A 157 15.23 -12.81 3.08
CA LEU A 157 16.32 -12.11 3.78
C LEU A 157 16.40 -12.43 5.27
N ARG A 158 15.59 -13.36 5.78
CA ARG A 158 15.54 -13.81 7.18
C ARG A 158 15.14 -12.73 8.19
N TYR A 159 14.44 -11.68 7.75
CA TYR A 159 13.88 -10.67 8.64
C TYR A 159 12.52 -11.05 9.18
N LEU A 160 11.70 -11.75 8.39
CA LEU A 160 10.33 -12.14 8.71
C LEU A 160 10.21 -13.66 8.81
N SER A 161 9.36 -14.15 9.70
CA SER A 161 9.05 -15.58 9.78
C SER A 161 8.18 -16.03 8.59
N ALA A 162 8.25 -17.32 8.24
CA ALA A 162 7.36 -17.89 7.23
C ALA A 162 5.88 -17.85 7.68
N GLU A 163 5.62 -17.99 8.99
CA GLU A 163 4.30 -17.89 9.60
C GLU A 163 3.70 -16.49 9.43
N ASP A 164 4.46 -15.43 9.73
CA ASP A 164 4.01 -14.05 9.54
C ASP A 164 3.79 -13.73 8.05
N ARG A 165 4.66 -14.25 7.16
CA ARG A 165 4.45 -14.14 5.71
C ARG A 165 3.11 -14.76 5.31
N ASP A 166 2.86 -16.01 5.71
CA ASP A 166 1.62 -16.73 5.37
C ASP A 166 0.38 -16.03 5.94
N ARG A 167 0.46 -15.51 7.17
CA ARG A 167 -0.61 -14.72 7.79
C ARG A 167 -0.93 -13.49 6.96
N ILE A 168 0.09 -12.71 6.57
CA ILE A 168 -0.11 -11.48 5.79
C ILE A 168 -0.65 -11.78 4.39
N GLU A 169 -0.12 -12.80 3.71
CA GLU A 169 -0.64 -13.21 2.39
C GLU A 169 -2.11 -13.65 2.48
N SER A 170 -2.48 -14.40 3.52
CA SER A 170 -3.86 -14.80 3.81
C SER A 170 -4.77 -13.59 4.09
N ALA A 171 -4.30 -12.60 4.86
CA ALA A 171 -5.05 -11.38 5.14
C ALA A 171 -5.33 -10.57 3.86
N ILE A 172 -4.34 -10.46 2.96
CA ILE A 172 -4.51 -9.83 1.64
C ILE A 172 -5.60 -10.58 0.84
N GLU A 173 -5.50 -11.90 0.71
CA GLU A 173 -6.48 -12.70 -0.04
C GLU A 173 -7.90 -12.60 0.55
N ARG A 174 -8.05 -12.63 1.88
CA ARG A 174 -9.35 -12.52 2.57
C ARG A 174 -10.04 -11.18 2.30
N MET A 175 -9.30 -10.11 2.04
CA MET A 175 -9.86 -8.82 1.64
C MET A 175 -10.26 -8.76 0.15
N GLY A 176 -10.10 -9.86 -0.59
CA GLY A 176 -10.36 -9.92 -2.03
C GLY A 176 -9.29 -9.23 -2.87
N LEU A 177 -8.08 -9.04 -2.31
CA LEU A 177 -6.97 -8.39 -3.00
C LEU A 177 -6.06 -9.43 -3.68
N PRO A 178 -5.49 -9.11 -4.85
CA PRO A 178 -4.55 -9.98 -5.52
C PRO A 178 -3.18 -9.92 -4.83
N ARG A 179 -2.57 -11.09 -4.63
CA ARG A 179 -1.17 -11.21 -4.20
C ARG A 179 -0.23 -11.73 -5.30
N ARG A 180 -0.76 -12.07 -6.47
CA ARG A 180 -0.02 -12.62 -7.61
C ARG A 180 0.07 -11.58 -8.72
N VAL A 181 1.20 -11.57 -9.41
CA VAL A 181 1.43 -10.68 -10.55
C VAL A 181 0.84 -11.34 -11.80
N PRO A 182 0.08 -10.62 -12.64
CA PRO A 182 -0.39 -11.16 -13.90
C PRO A 182 0.78 -11.64 -14.79
N ARG A 183 0.67 -12.85 -15.36
CA ARG A 183 1.73 -13.45 -16.21
C ARG A 183 2.13 -12.65 -17.43
N ASP A 184 1.25 -11.80 -17.94
CA ASP A 184 1.48 -10.93 -19.08
C ASP A 184 2.36 -9.72 -18.75
N LEU A 185 2.59 -9.42 -17.46
CA LEU A 185 3.54 -8.39 -17.04
C LEU A 185 4.95 -8.94 -16.96
N ASP A 186 5.85 -8.43 -17.80
CA ASP A 186 7.26 -8.82 -17.82
C ASP A 186 7.96 -8.40 -16.52
N ALA A 187 8.59 -9.37 -15.85
CA ALA A 187 9.39 -9.12 -14.65
C ALA A 187 10.55 -8.16 -14.95
N GLY A 188 11.17 -8.27 -16.13
CA GLY A 188 12.20 -7.34 -16.59
C GLY A 188 11.69 -5.90 -16.70
N GLY A 189 10.51 -5.73 -17.30
CA GLY A 189 9.76 -4.49 -17.38
C GLY A 189 9.49 -3.88 -16.00
N ILE A 190 8.93 -4.66 -15.08
CA ILE A 190 8.67 -4.23 -13.69
C ILE A 190 9.98 -3.74 -13.03
N LEU A 191 11.06 -4.52 -13.10
CA LEU A 191 12.37 -4.10 -12.56
C LEU A 191 12.88 -2.80 -13.20
N ALA A 192 12.71 -2.64 -14.53
CA ALA A 192 13.10 -1.43 -15.23
C ALA A 192 12.29 -0.21 -14.79
N ARG A 193 10.99 -0.37 -14.49
CA ARG A 193 10.15 0.71 -13.93
C ARG A 193 10.59 1.10 -12.51
N MET A 194 10.94 0.13 -11.67
CA MET A 194 11.49 0.41 -10.33
C MET A 194 12.77 1.25 -10.39
N GLY A 195 13.63 1.00 -11.37
CA GLY A 195 14.88 1.75 -11.57
C GLY A 195 14.70 3.19 -12.06
N LYS A 196 13.51 3.55 -12.58
CA LYS A 196 13.15 4.89 -13.04
C LYS A 196 12.40 5.71 -11.97
N ASP A 197 11.77 5.05 -11.00
CA ASP A 197 11.06 5.72 -9.91
C ASP A 197 12.06 6.43 -8.97
N LYS A 198 11.71 7.65 -8.55
CA LYS A 198 12.57 8.66 -7.90
C LYS A 198 12.93 8.33 -6.44
N LYS A 199 13.10 7.05 -6.08
CA LYS A 199 13.57 6.61 -4.75
C LYS A 199 15.07 6.29 -4.73
N LYS A 200 15.83 6.80 -5.71
CA LYS A 200 17.30 6.74 -5.72
C LYS A 200 17.87 7.90 -4.91
N GLU A 201 18.05 7.68 -3.61
CA GLU A 201 19.18 8.29 -2.89
C GLU A 201 20.39 7.38 -3.19
N ASP A 202 21.49 7.94 -3.71
CA ASP A 202 22.75 7.24 -4.01
C ASP A 202 22.67 6.01 -4.94
N GLY A 203 21.70 6.00 -5.86
CA GLY A 203 21.57 4.93 -6.88
C GLY A 203 21.00 3.61 -6.35
N ARG A 204 20.54 3.57 -5.09
CA ARG A 204 19.95 2.38 -4.46
C ARG A 204 18.42 2.47 -4.44
N ILE A 205 17.75 1.32 -4.54
CA ILE A 205 16.29 1.25 -4.41
C ILE A 205 15.97 0.98 -2.94
N HIS A 206 15.24 1.89 -2.31
CA HIS A 206 14.75 1.71 -0.95
C HIS A 206 13.44 0.91 -0.94
N PHE A 207 13.45 -0.20 -0.22
CA PHE A 207 12.29 -1.00 0.11
C PHE A 207 11.87 -0.72 1.53
N VAL A 208 10.56 -0.75 1.80
CA VAL A 208 10.05 -0.93 3.15
C VAL A 208 9.82 -2.42 3.33
N LEU A 209 10.52 -3.02 4.29
CA LEU A 209 10.46 -4.44 4.64
C LEU A 209 9.91 -4.59 6.06
N LEU A 210 9.70 -5.84 6.50
CA LEU A 210 9.04 -6.14 7.76
C LEU A 210 9.88 -7.11 8.61
N LYS A 211 9.98 -6.85 9.91
CA LYS A 211 10.56 -7.82 10.87
C LYS A 211 9.49 -8.72 11.52
N LYS A 212 8.32 -8.13 11.75
CA LYS A 212 7.07 -8.73 12.22
C LYS A 212 5.95 -7.71 11.98
N PRO A 213 4.66 -8.09 11.99
CA PRO A 213 3.56 -7.12 11.97
C PRO A 213 3.77 -6.01 13.01
N GLY A 214 3.57 -4.75 12.60
CA GLY A 214 3.83 -3.55 13.40
C GLY A 214 5.30 -3.14 13.51
N MET A 215 6.22 -3.77 12.77
CA MET A 215 7.66 -3.44 12.83
C MET A 215 8.31 -3.31 11.43
N PRO A 216 7.93 -2.29 10.65
CA PRO A 216 8.49 -1.99 9.34
C PRO A 216 9.86 -1.33 9.46
N PHE A 217 10.67 -1.44 8.42
CA PHE A 217 11.94 -0.72 8.32
C PHE A 217 12.33 -0.48 6.87
N VAL A 218 13.14 0.55 6.63
CA VAL A 218 13.66 0.87 5.30
C VAL A 218 14.96 0.11 5.04
N ASN A 219 15.07 -0.55 3.90
CA ASN A 219 16.25 -1.29 3.45
C ASN A 219 16.66 -0.84 2.05
N GLY A 220 17.91 -0.38 1.88
CA GLY A 220 18.48 0.06 0.60
C GLY A 220 19.42 -0.97 -0.05
N GLY A 221 19.47 -2.20 0.45
CA GLY A 221 20.43 -3.24 0.05
C GLY A 221 19.79 -4.51 -0.49
N VAL A 222 18.53 -4.46 -0.94
CA VAL A 222 17.85 -5.63 -1.52
C VAL A 222 18.47 -5.95 -2.90
N PRO A 223 19.04 -7.15 -3.11
CA PRO A 223 19.60 -7.53 -4.41
C PRO A 223 18.52 -7.56 -5.49
N LEU A 224 18.77 -6.96 -6.65
CA LEU A 224 17.79 -6.94 -7.75
C LEU A 224 17.43 -8.34 -8.24
N GLU A 225 18.36 -9.29 -8.18
CA GLU A 225 18.10 -10.68 -8.56
C GLU A 225 17.05 -11.33 -7.64
N LEU A 226 17.14 -11.08 -6.33
CA LEU A 226 16.13 -11.53 -5.37
C LEU A 226 14.75 -10.94 -5.68
N VAL A 227 14.70 -9.67 -6.10
CA VAL A 227 13.45 -9.00 -6.50
C VAL A 227 12.87 -9.66 -7.75
N ARG A 228 13.71 -9.92 -8.77
CA ARG A 228 13.32 -10.63 -10.00
C ARG A 228 12.74 -12.01 -9.69
N GLU A 229 13.48 -12.85 -8.98
CA GLU A 229 13.05 -14.20 -8.61
C GLU A 229 11.73 -14.17 -7.82
N THR A 230 11.55 -13.16 -6.96
CA THR A 230 10.32 -12.98 -6.19
C THR A 230 9.14 -12.67 -7.11
N ILE A 231 9.30 -11.73 -8.04
CA ILE A 231 8.25 -11.36 -9.00
C ILE A 231 7.90 -12.55 -9.90
N GLU A 232 8.89 -13.24 -10.44
CA GLU A 232 8.70 -14.41 -11.31
C GLU A 232 7.97 -15.54 -10.56
N ALA A 233 8.33 -15.81 -9.29
CA ALA A 233 7.63 -16.80 -8.47
C ALA A 233 6.18 -16.41 -8.12
N MET A 234 5.84 -15.12 -8.21
CA MET A 234 4.50 -14.59 -7.96
C MET A 234 3.64 -14.51 -9.23
N GLN A 235 4.16 -14.83 -10.42
CA GLN A 235 3.40 -14.77 -11.65
C GLN A 235 2.42 -15.95 -11.80
N THR A 236 1.15 -15.65 -12.11
CA THR A 236 0.09 -16.66 -12.36
C THR A 236 -0.60 -16.51 -13.68
#